data_AF-A0A497R5V3-F1
#
_entry.id   AF-A0A497R5V3-F1
#
_cell.length_a   1.000
_cell.length_b   1.000
_cell.length_c   1.000
_cell.angle_alpha   90.00
_cell.angle_beta   90.00
_cell.angle_gamma   90.00
#
_symmetry.space_group_name_H-M   'P 1'
#
loop_
_entity.id
_entity.type
_entity.pdbx_description
1 polymer ?
#
loop_
_entity_poly.entity_id
_entity_poly.type
_entity_poly.pdbx_seq_one_letter_code
_entity_poly.pdbx_strand_id
1 'polypeptide(L)'
;MSNKANANDKNIKDIKEKEEPRIGVFVCHCGTNIGGVVDVPEVTEYASKLPYVVYAERNLYTCSSDGVDSIKRAIKEHNINRVVVAAFTPRTHEPLFRRACEEAGVNKYLFEFANIRDQCSWIHMYEPEKATEKAKEIVRMAVAKAALLEPQEESVINVDRTALVVGGGISGMTAALSLAKQGFDVYLVEKEKELGGLLRKHYKLFPTFIESEKVVKAVVEKVMDNEKINVLTSSQIEDVDGYIGNFKVKVKSNGNEKEIKVGTIVIAIGAEEYKPTEFYNYDGKKVITQLELEERLKGGNFDANTVVMIQCVGARGMKYSYCSKICCTNAVKNALIIKQINPKASIFILHNGINVYGEYEHLLVEARRKGIKFVKFPENKLPEVGNGNEDEDKDKVKVIVFHESIGKELLIDADLV
;
A
#
# COMPACT_ATOMS: atom_id res chain seq x y z
N MET A 1 -38.20 13.39 -29.56
CA MET A 1 -37.47 14.63 -29.27
C MET A 1 -36.47 14.33 -28.15
N SER A 2 -35.27 13.85 -28.50
CA SER A 2 -34.22 13.57 -27.52
C SER A 2 -33.06 14.54 -27.75
N ASN A 3 -32.94 15.50 -26.84
CA ASN A 3 -31.76 16.34 -26.73
C ASN A 3 -30.60 15.46 -26.24
N LYS A 4 -29.79 14.93 -27.16
CA LYS A 4 -28.40 14.59 -26.87
C LYS A 4 -27.61 15.90 -26.83
N ALA A 5 -27.50 16.48 -25.64
CA ALA A 5 -26.50 17.52 -25.40
C ALA A 5 -25.12 16.87 -25.50
N ASN A 6 -24.40 17.15 -26.58
CA ASN A 6 -22.98 16.84 -26.72
C ASN A 6 -22.21 17.61 -25.63
N ALA A 7 -21.60 16.89 -24.69
CA ALA A 7 -20.77 17.46 -23.63
C ALA A 7 -19.36 17.89 -24.10
N ASN A 8 -19.11 17.92 -25.41
CA ASN A 8 -17.80 18.22 -26.02
C ASN A 8 -17.70 19.64 -26.61
N ASP A 9 -18.65 20.52 -26.36
CA ASP A 9 -18.58 21.91 -26.81
C ASP A 9 -17.77 22.75 -25.80
N LYS A 10 -16.49 22.41 -25.63
CA LYS A 10 -15.50 23.30 -25.01
C LYS A 10 -14.64 23.85 -26.13
N ASN A 11 -14.69 25.16 -26.32
CA ASN A 11 -13.76 25.95 -27.15
C ASN A 11 -12.30 25.75 -26.66
N ILE A 12 -11.73 24.57 -26.86
CA ILE A 12 -10.30 24.34 -26.80
C ILE A 12 -9.75 25.04 -28.04
N LYS A 13 -8.77 25.93 -27.88
CA LYS A 13 -8.12 26.52 -29.05
C LYS A 13 -7.51 25.35 -29.83
N ASP A 14 -8.05 25.09 -31.01
CA ASP A 14 -7.34 24.37 -32.06
C ASP A 14 -6.10 25.20 -32.36
N ILE A 15 -5.01 24.95 -31.63
CA ILE A 15 -3.70 25.45 -31.97
C ILE A 15 -3.40 24.77 -33.30
N LYS A 16 -3.61 25.50 -34.39
CA LYS A 16 -3.20 25.07 -35.73
C LYS A 16 -1.76 24.59 -35.60
N GLU A 17 -1.42 23.45 -36.19
CA GLU A 17 -0.09 22.77 -36.12
C GLU A 17 1.15 23.66 -36.41
N LYS A 18 0.98 24.95 -36.71
CA LYS A 18 2.01 25.90 -37.14
C LYS A 18 2.07 27.21 -36.32
N GLU A 19 1.49 27.27 -35.12
CA GLU A 19 1.70 28.42 -34.24
C GLU A 19 3.06 28.35 -33.53
N GLU A 20 3.77 29.48 -33.47
CA GLU A 20 5.04 29.59 -32.75
C GLU A 20 4.85 29.20 -31.26
N PRO A 21 5.75 28.39 -30.67
CA PRO A 21 5.64 28.02 -29.27
C PRO A 21 5.70 29.26 -28.35
N ARG A 22 4.78 29.31 -27.40
CA ARG A 22 4.67 30.32 -26.34
C ARG A 22 4.55 29.58 -25.02
N ILE A 23 5.68 29.43 -24.34
CA ILE A 23 5.85 28.55 -23.19
C ILE A 23 5.70 29.34 -21.89
N GLY A 24 4.88 28.83 -20.98
CA GLY A 24 4.81 29.28 -19.58
C GLY A 24 5.56 28.33 -18.67
N VAL A 25 6.54 28.81 -17.90
CA VAL A 25 7.31 27.99 -16.96
C VAL A 25 6.94 28.34 -15.51
N PHE A 26 6.50 27.34 -14.74
CA PHE A 26 6.10 27.53 -13.34
C PHE A 26 7.00 26.71 -12.43
N VAL A 27 7.83 27.38 -11.63
CA VAL A 27 8.82 26.74 -10.75
C VAL A 27 8.32 26.69 -9.31
N CYS A 28 8.19 25.49 -8.76
CA CYS A 28 7.59 25.24 -7.44
C CYS A 28 8.67 25.21 -6.33
N HIS A 29 8.40 25.85 -5.19
CA HIS A 29 9.21 25.68 -3.98
C HIS A 29 8.87 24.39 -3.22
N CYS A 30 7.60 23.95 -3.27
CA CYS A 30 7.10 22.82 -2.48
C CYS A 30 7.42 22.98 -0.98
N GLY A 31 7.26 24.21 -0.46
CA GLY A 31 7.79 24.60 0.85
C GLY A 31 9.32 24.53 0.87
N THR A 32 9.88 23.76 1.79
CA THR A 32 11.34 23.53 1.89
C THR A 32 11.81 22.32 1.09
N ASN A 33 10.90 21.53 0.49
CA ASN A 33 11.29 20.31 -0.22
C ASN A 33 12.12 20.57 -1.48
N ILE A 34 11.81 21.65 -2.22
CA ILE A 34 12.62 22.11 -3.36
C ILE A 34 13.37 23.37 -2.94
N GLY A 35 12.65 24.39 -2.45
CA GLY A 35 13.23 25.69 -2.10
C GLY A 35 14.21 25.68 -0.92
N GLY A 36 14.33 24.57 -0.19
CA GLY A 36 15.36 24.41 0.85
C GLY A 36 16.72 23.95 0.33
N VAL A 37 16.82 23.55 -0.95
CA VAL A 37 18.05 23.04 -1.58
C VAL A 37 18.33 23.75 -2.91
N VAL A 38 17.30 23.91 -3.75
CA VAL A 38 17.39 24.57 -5.06
C VAL A 38 17.02 26.03 -4.92
N ASP A 39 17.82 26.93 -5.51
CA ASP A 39 17.49 28.34 -5.65
C ASP A 39 16.39 28.51 -6.72
N VAL A 40 15.14 28.41 -6.29
CA VAL A 40 13.96 28.55 -7.14
C VAL A 40 13.87 29.93 -7.81
N PRO A 41 14.13 31.06 -7.12
CA PRO A 41 14.31 32.35 -7.77
C PRO A 41 15.25 32.31 -8.98
N GLU A 42 16.45 31.76 -8.80
CA GLU A 42 17.47 31.70 -9.84
C GLU A 42 17.06 30.79 -11.02
N VAL A 43 16.46 29.63 -10.74
CA VAL A 43 15.92 28.74 -11.79
C VAL A 43 14.80 29.44 -12.58
N THR A 44 13.97 30.23 -11.92
CA THR A 44 12.88 30.97 -12.58
C THR A 44 13.42 32.08 -13.48
N GLU A 45 14.42 32.82 -13.00
CA GLU A 45 15.09 33.84 -13.81
C GLU A 45 15.85 33.23 -15.00
N TYR A 46 16.48 32.08 -14.81
CA TYR A 46 17.09 31.34 -15.91
C TYR A 46 16.04 30.89 -16.94
N ALA A 47 14.91 30.34 -16.48
CA ALA A 47 13.85 29.85 -17.35
C ALA A 47 13.25 30.96 -18.23
N SER A 48 13.11 32.18 -17.71
CA SER A 48 12.56 33.32 -18.48
C SER A 48 13.43 33.74 -19.67
N LYS A 49 14.71 33.34 -19.69
CA LYS A 49 15.67 33.63 -20.76
C LYS A 49 15.74 32.53 -21.82
N LEU A 50 15.04 31.41 -21.63
CA LEU A 50 15.06 30.29 -22.57
C LEU A 50 14.21 30.59 -23.82
N PRO A 51 14.56 30.01 -25.00
CA PRO A 51 13.78 30.18 -26.22
C PRO A 51 12.30 29.84 -26.02
N TYR A 52 11.42 30.63 -26.66
CA TYR A 52 9.97 30.48 -26.63
C TYR A 52 9.28 30.69 -25.27
N VAL A 53 10.02 30.92 -24.18
CA VAL A 53 9.43 31.21 -22.87
C VAL A 53 8.93 32.66 -22.85
N VAL A 54 7.61 32.81 -22.72
CA VAL A 54 6.94 34.13 -22.69
C VAL A 54 6.52 34.56 -21.28
N TYR A 55 6.52 33.61 -20.34
CA TYR A 55 6.19 33.83 -18.94
C TYR A 55 6.91 32.81 -18.06
N ALA A 56 7.50 33.28 -16.97
CA ALA A 56 8.06 32.43 -15.93
C ALA A 56 7.64 32.94 -14.55
N GLU A 57 7.11 32.05 -13.72
CA GLU A 57 6.62 32.35 -12.38
C GLU A 57 7.18 31.36 -11.37
N ARG A 58 7.48 31.85 -10.16
CA ARG A 58 7.79 31.01 -9.01
C ARG A 58 6.61 30.99 -8.04
N ASN A 59 6.22 29.80 -7.60
CA ASN A 59 5.12 29.61 -6.66
C ASN A 59 5.55 28.80 -5.44
N LEU A 60 4.90 29.04 -4.29
CA LEU A 60 5.19 28.29 -3.08
C LEU A 60 4.72 26.82 -3.20
N TYR A 61 3.49 26.64 -3.69
CA TYR A 61 2.88 25.34 -3.96
C TYR A 61 2.11 25.37 -5.29
N THR A 62 2.74 24.98 -6.40
CA THR A 62 2.09 25.04 -7.71
C THR A 62 0.84 24.15 -7.81
N CYS A 63 0.74 23.08 -7.00
CA CYS A 63 -0.43 22.19 -6.97
C CYS A 63 -1.57 22.66 -6.05
N SER A 64 -1.43 23.78 -5.33
CA SER A 64 -2.54 24.35 -4.57
C SER A 64 -3.60 24.93 -5.52
N SER A 65 -4.80 25.23 -5.01
CA SER A 65 -5.83 25.95 -5.76
C SER A 65 -5.27 27.22 -6.39
N ASP A 66 -4.56 28.02 -5.59
CA ASP A 66 -4.02 29.30 -6.02
C ASP A 66 -2.93 29.13 -7.10
N GLY A 67 -2.09 28.10 -6.98
CA GLY A 67 -1.07 27.77 -7.97
C GLY A 67 -1.66 27.29 -9.29
N VAL A 68 -2.71 26.46 -9.23
CA VAL A 68 -3.45 26.01 -10.42
C VAL A 68 -4.16 27.18 -11.09
N ASP A 69 -4.75 28.09 -10.31
CA ASP A 69 -5.44 29.26 -10.83
C ASP A 69 -4.46 30.31 -11.38
N SER A 70 -3.23 30.41 -10.85
CA SER A 70 -2.17 31.25 -11.44
C SER A 70 -1.82 30.75 -12.85
N ILE A 71 -1.66 29.44 -13.04
CA ILE A 71 -1.41 28.83 -14.35
C ILE A 71 -2.53 29.19 -15.33
N LYS A 72 -3.80 28.98 -14.94
CA LYS A 72 -4.95 29.27 -15.80
C LYS A 72 -5.04 30.74 -16.19
N ARG A 73 -4.75 31.66 -15.26
CA ARG A 73 -4.71 33.11 -15.53
C ARG A 73 -3.58 33.46 -16.49
N ALA A 74 -2.36 33.00 -16.19
CA ALA A 74 -1.20 33.25 -17.03
C ALA A 74 -1.39 32.71 -18.47
N ILE A 75 -2.07 31.57 -18.63
CA ILE A 75 -2.40 31.03 -19.96
C ILE A 75 -3.19 32.04 -20.79
N LYS A 76 -4.21 32.66 -20.17
CA LYS A 76 -5.07 33.65 -20.84
C LYS A 76 -4.37 34.98 -21.04
N GLU A 77 -3.70 35.50 -20.01
CA GLU A 77 -3.07 36.81 -20.00
C GLU A 77 -1.87 36.89 -20.95
N HIS A 78 -1.06 35.82 -21.03
CA HIS A 78 0.15 35.80 -21.84
C HIS A 78 0.01 35.00 -23.15
N ASN A 79 -1.21 34.57 -23.49
CA ASN A 79 -1.47 33.73 -24.68
C ASN A 79 -0.52 32.53 -24.76
N ILE A 80 -0.39 31.80 -23.65
CA ILE A 80 0.50 30.63 -23.55
C ILE A 80 -0.17 29.47 -24.29
N ASN A 81 0.60 28.75 -25.10
CA ASN A 81 0.12 27.58 -25.84
C ASN A 81 0.89 26.30 -25.47
N ARG A 82 1.87 26.37 -24.56
CA ARG A 82 2.63 25.26 -23.98
C ARG A 82 2.93 25.54 -22.51
N VAL A 83 2.80 24.56 -21.62
CA VAL A 83 3.02 24.76 -20.17
C VAL A 83 4.09 23.82 -19.66
N VAL A 84 5.06 24.35 -18.91
CA VAL A 84 6.06 23.57 -18.19
C VAL A 84 5.91 23.83 -16.70
N VAL A 85 5.76 22.76 -15.91
CA VAL A 85 5.80 22.86 -14.45
C VAL A 85 7.06 22.18 -13.92
N ALA A 86 7.90 22.94 -13.24
CA ALA A 86 9.10 22.45 -12.57
C ALA A 86 8.81 22.19 -11.09
N ALA A 87 8.56 20.94 -10.73
CA ALA A 87 8.18 20.55 -9.38
C ALA A 87 8.60 19.10 -9.06
N PHE A 88 7.63 18.23 -8.80
CA PHE A 88 7.81 16.84 -8.37
C PHE A 88 7.48 15.83 -9.49
N THR A 89 7.49 14.53 -9.17
CA THR A 89 7.25 13.46 -10.15
C THR A 89 5.92 13.58 -10.93
N PRO A 90 5.93 13.40 -12.26
CA PRO A 90 4.71 13.45 -13.09
C PRO A 90 3.69 12.38 -12.70
N ARG A 91 4.14 11.25 -12.13
CA ARG A 91 3.29 10.12 -11.73
C ARG A 91 2.17 10.48 -10.75
N THR A 92 2.25 11.61 -10.07
CA THR A 92 1.31 12.00 -9.01
C THR A 92 0.32 13.07 -9.44
N HIS A 93 0.76 14.20 -10.02
CA HIS A 93 -0.13 15.34 -10.32
C HIS A 93 -0.12 15.76 -11.79
N GLU A 94 0.45 14.98 -12.71
CA GLU A 94 0.29 15.26 -14.15
C GLU A 94 -1.18 15.36 -14.57
N PRO A 95 -2.10 14.49 -14.12
CA PRO A 95 -3.52 14.64 -14.43
C PRO A 95 -4.13 15.97 -13.94
N LEU A 96 -3.64 16.53 -12.82
CA LEU A 96 -4.12 17.80 -12.28
C LEU A 96 -3.75 18.97 -13.20
N PHE A 97 -2.47 19.08 -13.57
CA PHE A 97 -2.00 20.20 -14.39
C PHE A 97 -2.47 20.10 -15.84
N ARG A 98 -2.56 18.88 -16.38
CA ARG A 98 -3.19 18.60 -17.67
C ARG A 98 -4.64 19.12 -17.72
N ARG A 99 -5.43 18.83 -16.68
CA ARG A 99 -6.80 19.36 -16.56
C ARG A 99 -6.83 20.88 -16.44
N ALA A 100 -5.90 21.48 -15.69
CA ALA A 100 -5.81 22.93 -15.56
C ALA A 100 -5.54 23.62 -16.92
N CYS A 101 -4.65 23.05 -17.73
CA CYS A 101 -4.40 23.54 -19.09
C CYS A 101 -5.64 23.43 -19.97
N GLU A 102 -6.32 22.27 -19.94
CA GLU A 102 -7.55 22.02 -20.70
C GLU A 102 -8.68 22.99 -20.34
N GLU A 103 -8.89 23.25 -19.05
CA GLU A 103 -9.85 24.24 -18.54
C GLU A 103 -9.51 25.68 -18.95
N ALA A 104 -8.23 25.97 -19.21
CA ALA A 104 -7.76 27.25 -19.73
C ALA A 104 -7.75 27.33 -21.27
N GLY A 105 -8.15 26.25 -21.97
CA GLY A 105 -8.25 26.19 -23.42
C GLY A 105 -6.98 25.73 -24.15
N VAL A 106 -6.00 25.17 -23.43
CA VAL A 106 -4.77 24.58 -24.00
C VAL A 106 -4.91 23.06 -23.99
N ASN A 107 -4.61 22.39 -25.11
CA ASN A 107 -4.64 20.93 -25.19
C ASN A 107 -3.74 20.32 -24.10
N LYS A 108 -4.26 19.37 -23.34
CA LYS A 108 -3.56 18.80 -22.17
C LYS A 108 -2.25 18.07 -22.48
N TYR A 109 -2.00 17.70 -23.73
CA TYR A 109 -0.75 17.07 -24.15
C TYR A 109 0.33 18.08 -24.53
N LEU A 110 0.01 19.37 -24.47
CA LEU A 110 0.94 20.50 -24.62
C LEU A 110 1.53 20.95 -23.28
N PHE A 111 1.50 20.04 -22.31
CA PHE A 111 2.01 20.21 -20.96
C PHE A 111 3.21 19.29 -20.75
N GLU A 112 4.29 19.80 -20.16
CA GLU A 112 5.49 19.03 -19.81
C GLU A 112 5.87 19.22 -18.34
N PHE A 113 6.39 18.15 -17.73
CA PHE A 113 6.88 18.17 -16.36
C PHE A 113 8.41 18.23 -16.30
N ALA A 114 8.93 19.11 -15.44
CA ALA A 114 10.32 19.12 -15.02
C ALA A 114 10.41 18.62 -13.56
N ASN A 115 10.95 17.41 -13.34
CA ASN A 115 11.06 16.83 -12.00
C ASN A 115 12.32 17.33 -11.28
N ILE A 116 12.20 18.43 -10.55
CA ILE A 116 13.29 19.06 -9.79
C ILE A 116 13.25 18.73 -8.29
N ARG A 117 12.32 17.86 -7.85
CA ARG A 117 12.25 17.38 -6.46
C ARG A 117 12.87 16.00 -6.29
N ASP A 118 12.14 14.97 -6.72
CA ASP A 118 12.49 13.57 -6.54
C ASP A 118 13.79 13.21 -7.27
N GLN A 119 14.07 13.88 -8.40
CA GLN A 119 15.29 13.70 -9.20
C GLN A 119 16.34 14.79 -8.99
N CYS A 120 16.13 15.76 -8.09
CA CYS A 120 17.09 16.82 -7.83
C CYS A 120 17.16 17.19 -6.34
N SER A 121 16.28 18.06 -5.83
CA SER A 121 16.42 18.61 -4.48
C SER A 121 16.53 17.56 -3.37
N TRP A 122 15.75 16.46 -3.43
CA TRP A 122 15.76 15.43 -2.39
C TRP A 122 17.01 14.57 -2.36
N ILE A 123 17.70 14.41 -3.49
CA ILE A 123 18.88 13.54 -3.59
C ILE A 123 20.20 14.32 -3.56
N HIS A 124 20.14 15.66 -3.65
CA HIS A 124 21.30 16.55 -3.70
C HIS A 124 21.32 17.57 -2.57
N MET A 125 20.73 17.23 -1.41
CA MET A 125 20.58 18.12 -0.26
C MET A 125 21.89 18.69 0.31
N TYR A 126 23.02 18.03 0.05
CA TYR A 126 24.34 18.46 0.50
C TYR A 126 25.13 19.24 -0.58
N GLU A 127 24.57 19.43 -1.77
CA GLU A 127 25.20 20.11 -2.90
C GLU A 127 24.25 21.15 -3.56
N PRO A 128 23.77 22.16 -2.82
CA PRO A 128 22.70 23.05 -3.27
C PRO A 128 23.03 23.82 -4.56
N GLU A 129 24.26 24.31 -4.72
CA GLU A 129 24.69 25.00 -5.95
C GLU A 129 24.59 24.08 -7.18
N LYS A 130 25.06 22.84 -7.07
CA LYS A 130 24.96 21.85 -8.15
C LYS A 130 23.52 21.39 -8.38
N ALA A 131 22.70 21.34 -7.32
CA ALA A 131 21.28 21.03 -7.43
C ALA A 131 20.54 22.14 -8.20
N THR A 132 20.88 23.41 -7.97
CA THR A 132 20.34 24.54 -8.73
C THR A 132 20.74 24.47 -10.20
N GLU A 133 22.01 24.22 -10.52
CA GLU A 133 22.46 24.04 -11.91
C GLU A 133 21.76 22.86 -12.59
N LYS A 134 21.63 21.72 -11.90
CA LYS A 134 20.88 20.56 -12.42
C LYS A 134 19.41 20.91 -12.64
N ALA A 135 18.78 21.70 -11.76
CA ALA A 135 17.38 22.11 -11.92
C ALA A 135 17.20 23.00 -13.16
N LYS A 136 18.11 23.95 -13.41
CA LYS A 136 18.13 24.76 -14.64
C LYS A 136 18.20 23.88 -15.88
N GLU A 137 19.09 22.89 -15.88
CA GLU A 137 19.26 21.94 -16.98
C GLU A 137 17.99 21.10 -17.23
N ILE A 138 17.37 20.57 -16.18
CA ILE A 138 16.11 19.83 -16.30
C ILE A 138 14.99 20.72 -16.87
N VAL A 139 14.88 21.97 -16.41
CA VAL A 139 13.92 22.94 -16.93
C VAL A 139 14.19 23.25 -18.40
N ARG A 140 15.46 23.45 -18.79
CA ARG A 140 15.85 23.66 -20.19
C ARG A 140 15.44 22.49 -21.07
N MET A 141 15.69 21.26 -20.63
CA MET A 141 15.29 20.05 -21.36
C MET A 141 13.77 19.95 -21.52
N ALA A 142 13.01 20.24 -20.45
CA ALA A 142 11.55 20.24 -20.50
C ALA A 142 10.99 21.32 -21.44
N VAL A 143 11.55 22.53 -21.41
CA VAL A 143 11.20 23.63 -22.33
C VAL A 143 11.51 23.23 -23.77
N ALA A 144 12.67 22.64 -24.04
CA ALA A 144 13.05 22.19 -25.37
C ALA A 144 12.09 21.12 -25.92
N LYS A 145 11.67 20.18 -25.07
CA LYS A 145 10.65 19.18 -25.43
C LYS A 145 9.27 19.83 -25.64
N ALA A 146 8.87 20.74 -24.74
CA ALA A 146 7.58 21.42 -24.81
C ALA A 146 7.41 22.23 -26.10
N ALA A 147 8.50 22.82 -26.61
CA ALA A 147 8.51 23.52 -27.90
C ALA A 147 8.14 22.62 -29.09
N LEU A 148 8.35 21.31 -28.98
CA LEU A 148 8.08 20.31 -30.01
C LEU A 148 6.83 19.46 -29.72
N LEU A 149 6.13 19.71 -28.62
CA LEU A 149 4.89 18.98 -28.32
C LEU A 149 3.79 19.36 -29.32
N GLU A 150 3.05 18.34 -29.75
CA GLU A 150 1.90 18.46 -30.63
C GLU A 150 0.61 18.14 -29.86
N PRO A 151 -0.51 18.84 -30.13
CA PRO A 151 -1.78 18.53 -29.51
C PRO A 151 -2.17 17.08 -29.85
N GLN A 152 -2.67 16.34 -28.86
CA GLN A 152 -3.15 14.97 -29.07
C GLN A 152 -4.63 14.86 -28.71
N GLU A 153 -5.28 13.86 -29.29
CA GLU A 153 -6.66 13.49 -28.98
C GLU A 153 -6.70 12.19 -28.17
N GLU A 154 -7.62 12.11 -27.22
CA GLU A 154 -7.86 10.86 -26.49
C GLU A 154 -8.71 9.92 -27.32
N SER A 155 -8.31 8.64 -27.39
CA SER A 155 -9.14 7.61 -27.97
C SER A 155 -10.27 7.25 -27.00
N VAL A 156 -11.50 7.25 -27.51
CA VAL A 156 -12.66 6.73 -26.78
C VAL A 156 -12.73 5.23 -27.01
N ILE A 157 -12.54 4.46 -25.95
CA ILE A 157 -12.64 3.00 -25.98
C ILE A 157 -13.91 2.52 -25.27
N ASN A 158 -14.47 1.43 -25.76
CA ASN A 158 -15.53 0.73 -25.03
C ASN A 158 -14.93 0.00 -23.82
N VAL A 159 -15.71 -0.11 -22.74
CA VAL A 159 -15.28 -0.78 -21.51
C VAL A 159 -16.19 -1.97 -21.26
N ASP A 160 -15.59 -3.17 -21.17
CA ASP A 160 -16.29 -4.38 -20.75
C ASP A 160 -16.81 -4.22 -19.31
N ARG A 161 -18.12 -4.38 -19.11
CA ARG A 161 -18.80 -4.18 -17.81
C ARG A 161 -18.68 -5.41 -16.89
N THR A 162 -17.55 -6.08 -16.96
CA THR A 162 -17.24 -7.28 -16.18
C THR A 162 -15.93 -7.05 -15.43
N ALA A 163 -15.88 -7.43 -14.16
CA ALA A 163 -14.68 -7.36 -13.34
C ALA A 163 -14.10 -8.74 -13.08
N LEU A 164 -12.77 -8.82 -12.95
CA LEU A 164 -12.06 -9.98 -12.43
C LEU A 164 -11.53 -9.67 -11.04
N VAL A 165 -11.79 -10.55 -10.08
CA VAL A 165 -11.18 -10.53 -8.74
C VAL A 165 -10.30 -11.76 -8.60
N VAL A 166 -9.03 -11.53 -8.25
CA VAL A 166 -8.01 -12.58 -8.12
C VAL A 166 -7.71 -12.82 -6.65
N GLY A 167 -8.09 -13.99 -6.13
CA GLY A 167 -7.96 -14.37 -4.73
C GLY A 167 -9.32 -14.35 -4.01
N GLY A 168 -9.76 -15.52 -3.54
CA GLY A 168 -11.00 -15.78 -2.81
C GLY A 168 -10.89 -15.62 -1.29
N GLY A 169 -9.90 -14.86 -0.81
CA GLY A 169 -9.84 -14.45 0.60
C GLY A 169 -10.91 -13.43 0.97
N ILE A 170 -10.98 -13.04 2.25
CA ILE A 170 -11.97 -12.06 2.75
C ILE A 170 -11.98 -10.74 1.95
N SER A 171 -10.81 -10.28 1.52
CA SER A 171 -10.66 -9.06 0.70
C SER A 171 -11.32 -9.22 -0.67
N GLY A 172 -10.97 -10.28 -1.40
CA GLY A 172 -11.50 -10.51 -2.75
C GLY A 172 -12.99 -10.84 -2.74
N MET A 173 -13.46 -11.66 -1.81
CA MET A 173 -14.90 -11.92 -1.65
C MET A 173 -15.69 -10.64 -1.37
N THR A 174 -15.18 -9.76 -0.50
CA THR A 174 -15.83 -8.47 -0.20
C THR A 174 -15.82 -7.54 -1.42
N ALA A 175 -14.73 -7.50 -2.18
CA ALA A 175 -14.64 -6.73 -3.42
C ALA A 175 -15.65 -7.24 -4.46
N ALA A 176 -15.75 -8.56 -4.65
CA ALA A 176 -16.69 -9.18 -5.57
C ALA A 176 -18.15 -8.87 -5.19
N LEU A 177 -18.51 -9.00 -3.92
CA LEU A 177 -19.85 -8.63 -3.42
C LEU A 177 -20.16 -7.14 -3.63
N SER A 178 -19.19 -6.27 -3.40
CA SER A 178 -19.35 -4.82 -3.59
C SER A 178 -19.60 -4.46 -5.06
N LEU A 179 -18.86 -5.08 -5.99
CA LEU A 179 -19.03 -4.90 -7.43
C LEU A 179 -20.37 -5.47 -7.91
N ALA A 180 -20.72 -6.68 -7.48
CA ALA A 180 -22.00 -7.32 -7.81
C ALA A 180 -23.20 -6.51 -7.31
N LYS A 181 -23.11 -5.93 -6.10
CA LYS A 181 -24.15 -5.04 -5.54
C LYS A 181 -24.39 -3.79 -6.41
N GLN A 182 -23.39 -3.34 -7.15
CA GLN A 182 -23.50 -2.22 -8.10
C GLN A 182 -24.00 -2.65 -9.49
N GLY A 183 -24.25 -3.95 -9.69
CA GLY A 183 -24.81 -4.52 -10.93
C GLY A 183 -23.79 -5.03 -11.93
N PHE A 184 -22.50 -5.07 -11.59
CA PHE A 184 -21.45 -5.59 -12.47
C PHE A 184 -21.35 -7.11 -12.38
N ASP A 185 -21.11 -7.77 -13.51
CA ASP A 185 -20.74 -9.19 -13.55
C ASP A 185 -19.29 -9.35 -13.06
N VAL A 186 -19.04 -10.37 -12.24
CA VAL A 186 -17.74 -10.57 -11.59
C VAL A 186 -17.27 -12.01 -11.78
N TYR A 187 -16.04 -12.19 -12.23
CA TYR A 187 -15.32 -13.46 -12.09
C TYR A 187 -14.49 -13.40 -10.81
N LEU A 188 -14.65 -14.38 -9.91
CA LEU A 188 -13.82 -14.54 -8.72
C LEU A 188 -12.95 -15.80 -8.89
N VAL A 189 -11.65 -15.62 -9.11
CA VAL A 189 -10.69 -16.71 -9.32
C VAL A 189 -9.96 -17.02 -8.02
N GLU A 190 -10.00 -18.26 -7.56
CA GLU A 190 -9.32 -18.77 -6.37
C GLU A 190 -8.46 -19.99 -6.73
N LYS A 191 -7.18 -19.96 -6.32
CA LYS A 191 -6.21 -21.02 -6.59
C LYS A 191 -6.52 -22.30 -5.80
N GLU A 192 -7.05 -22.15 -4.59
CA GLU A 192 -7.42 -23.24 -3.70
C GLU A 192 -8.80 -23.81 -4.05
N LYS A 193 -9.11 -24.98 -3.49
CA LYS A 193 -10.42 -25.65 -3.68
C LYS A 193 -11.58 -24.89 -3.06
N GLU A 194 -11.30 -24.06 -2.07
CA GLU A 194 -12.28 -23.41 -1.22
C GLU A 194 -11.93 -21.95 -1.00
N LEU A 195 -12.96 -21.11 -0.94
CA LEU A 195 -12.83 -19.70 -0.59
C LEU A 195 -12.50 -19.51 0.91
N GLY A 196 -12.06 -18.30 1.26
CA GLY A 196 -11.84 -17.85 2.64
C GLY A 196 -10.40 -17.47 2.97
N GLY A 197 -9.43 -18.01 2.23
CA GLY A 197 -8.01 -17.68 2.37
C GLY A 197 -7.44 -17.93 3.78
N LEU A 198 -6.45 -17.11 4.17
CA LEU A 198 -5.73 -17.24 5.46
C LEU A 198 -6.65 -17.10 6.67
N LEU A 199 -7.76 -16.36 6.56
CA LEU A 199 -8.67 -16.08 7.68
C LEU A 199 -9.29 -17.36 8.25
N ARG A 200 -9.38 -18.45 7.47
CA ARG A 200 -9.87 -19.75 7.93
C ARG A 200 -8.98 -20.41 8.99
N LYS A 201 -7.68 -20.10 8.96
CA LYS A 201 -6.69 -20.63 9.91
C LYS A 201 -6.68 -19.87 11.23
N HIS A 202 -7.21 -18.64 11.25
CA HIS A 202 -7.38 -17.91 12.50
C HIS A 202 -8.47 -18.54 13.37
N TYR A 203 -8.41 -18.33 14.69
CA TYR A 203 -9.43 -18.78 15.62
C TYR A 203 -10.50 -17.71 15.83
N LYS A 204 -10.14 -16.63 16.53
CA LYS A 204 -11.02 -15.50 16.85
C LYS A 204 -10.43 -14.20 16.30
N LEU A 205 -11.29 -13.25 15.97
CA LEU A 205 -10.92 -11.94 15.41
C LEU A 205 -10.93 -10.87 16.50
N PHE A 206 -9.97 -9.95 16.47
CA PHE A 206 -10.04 -8.74 17.28
C PHE A 206 -10.91 -7.68 16.56
N PRO A 207 -11.51 -6.73 17.30
CA PRO A 207 -11.62 -6.67 18.76
C PRO A 207 -12.79 -7.49 19.33
N THR A 208 -13.64 -8.07 18.47
CA THR A 208 -14.94 -8.62 18.87
C THR A 208 -14.88 -10.03 19.45
N PHE A 209 -13.75 -10.72 19.31
CA PHE A 209 -13.54 -12.12 19.67
C PHE A 209 -14.51 -13.10 18.98
N ILE A 210 -15.13 -12.69 17.87
CA ILE A 210 -15.95 -13.55 17.03
C ILE A 210 -15.05 -14.58 16.34
N GLU A 211 -15.52 -15.82 16.26
CA GLU A 211 -14.81 -16.87 15.51
C GLU A 211 -14.70 -16.50 14.03
N SER A 212 -13.47 -16.58 13.50
CA SER A 212 -13.15 -16.25 12.11
C SER A 212 -14.00 -17.05 11.12
N GLU A 213 -14.25 -18.33 11.44
CA GLU A 213 -14.96 -19.26 10.58
C GLU A 213 -16.41 -18.85 10.35
N LYS A 214 -17.09 -18.31 11.37
CA LYS A 214 -18.46 -17.79 11.25
C LYS A 214 -18.51 -16.62 10.28
N VAL A 215 -17.52 -15.73 10.33
CA VAL A 215 -17.42 -14.58 9.42
C VAL A 215 -17.13 -15.06 8.00
N VAL A 216 -16.18 -15.98 7.83
CA VAL A 216 -15.83 -16.52 6.51
C VAL A 216 -17.03 -17.23 5.89
N LYS A 217 -17.69 -18.15 6.61
CA LYS A 217 -18.85 -18.90 6.11
C LYS A 217 -19.97 -17.96 5.65
N ALA A 218 -20.33 -16.97 6.47
CA ALA A 218 -21.37 -16.00 6.13
C ALA A 218 -21.05 -15.17 4.88
N VAL A 219 -19.77 -14.92 4.58
CA VAL A 219 -19.36 -14.21 3.35
C VAL A 219 -19.31 -15.16 2.16
N VAL A 220 -18.84 -16.40 2.34
CA VAL A 220 -18.84 -17.44 1.31
C VAL A 220 -20.26 -17.73 0.84
N GLU A 221 -21.22 -17.91 1.75
CA GLU A 221 -22.64 -18.11 1.42
C GLU A 221 -23.16 -16.97 0.53
N LYS A 222 -22.94 -15.72 0.93
CA LYS A 222 -23.34 -14.54 0.14
C LYS A 222 -22.70 -14.49 -1.24
N VAL A 223 -21.46 -14.95 -1.39
CA VAL A 223 -20.76 -14.98 -2.67
C VAL A 223 -21.35 -16.08 -3.57
N MET A 224 -21.56 -17.27 -3.02
CA MET A 224 -22.08 -18.42 -3.76
C MET A 224 -23.55 -18.26 -4.16
N ASP A 225 -24.35 -17.55 -3.35
CA ASP A 225 -25.76 -17.26 -3.64
C ASP A 225 -25.97 -16.09 -4.63
N ASN A 226 -24.90 -15.42 -5.06
CA ASN A 226 -25.00 -14.25 -5.91
C ASN A 226 -24.84 -14.58 -7.40
N GLU A 227 -25.93 -14.46 -8.17
CA GLU A 227 -25.97 -14.76 -9.62
C GLU A 227 -25.01 -13.93 -10.47
N LYS A 228 -24.55 -12.76 -9.97
CA LYS A 228 -23.59 -11.89 -10.65
C LYS A 228 -22.13 -12.29 -10.43
N ILE A 229 -21.86 -13.23 -9.52
CA ILE A 229 -20.50 -13.66 -9.19
C ILE A 229 -20.28 -15.08 -9.71
N ASN A 230 -19.43 -15.20 -10.73
CA ASN A 230 -18.95 -16.48 -11.23
C ASN A 230 -17.67 -16.89 -10.50
N VAL A 231 -17.80 -17.86 -9.59
CA VAL A 231 -16.69 -18.37 -8.78
C VAL A 231 -15.96 -19.49 -9.50
N LEU A 232 -14.64 -19.34 -9.63
CA LEU A 232 -13.73 -20.31 -10.22
C LEU A 232 -12.70 -20.73 -9.17
N THR A 233 -12.97 -21.80 -8.41
CA THR A 233 -12.00 -22.39 -7.48
C THR A 233 -11.07 -23.37 -8.21
N SER A 234 -9.98 -23.79 -7.56
CA SER A 234 -8.93 -24.62 -8.18
C SER A 234 -8.47 -24.06 -9.53
N SER A 235 -8.42 -22.72 -9.61
CA SER A 235 -8.23 -21.99 -10.86
C SER A 235 -7.15 -20.92 -10.71
N GLN A 236 -6.32 -20.76 -11.73
CA GLN A 236 -5.21 -19.80 -11.73
C GLN A 236 -5.20 -19.02 -13.04
N ILE A 237 -4.69 -17.79 -12.97
CA ILE A 237 -4.47 -16.96 -14.15
C ILE A 237 -3.12 -17.36 -14.75
N GLU A 238 -3.11 -17.71 -16.03
CA GLU A 238 -1.88 -18.04 -16.76
C GLU A 238 -1.36 -16.85 -17.58
N ASP A 239 -2.27 -16.03 -18.12
CA ASP A 239 -1.92 -14.94 -19.01
C ASP A 239 -2.95 -13.80 -18.94
N VAL A 240 -2.48 -12.57 -19.10
CA VAL A 240 -3.30 -11.36 -19.15
C VAL A 240 -2.80 -10.49 -20.30
N ASP A 241 -3.64 -10.30 -21.30
CA ASP A 241 -3.38 -9.42 -22.44
C ASP A 241 -4.41 -8.29 -22.50
N GLY A 242 -4.09 -7.22 -23.23
CA GLY A 242 -4.94 -6.06 -23.44
C GLY A 242 -4.62 -4.87 -22.55
N TYR A 243 -5.62 -4.00 -22.36
CA TYR A 243 -5.47 -2.71 -21.68
C TYR A 243 -6.72 -2.39 -20.87
N ILE A 244 -6.66 -1.30 -20.09
CA ILE A 244 -7.76 -0.85 -19.22
C ILE A 244 -9.08 -0.83 -20.01
N GLY A 245 -10.08 -1.56 -19.51
CA GLY A 245 -11.40 -1.69 -20.12
C GLY A 245 -11.56 -2.83 -21.12
N ASN A 246 -10.49 -3.45 -21.60
CA ASN A 246 -10.50 -4.51 -22.62
C ASN A 246 -9.41 -5.56 -22.36
N PHE A 247 -9.45 -6.22 -21.20
CA PHE A 247 -8.52 -7.31 -20.89
C PHE A 247 -9.04 -8.65 -21.39
N LYS A 248 -8.14 -9.47 -21.92
CA LYS A 248 -8.35 -10.89 -22.17
C LYS A 248 -7.51 -11.68 -21.18
N VAL A 249 -8.16 -12.45 -20.34
CA VAL A 249 -7.50 -13.21 -19.28
C VAL A 249 -7.67 -14.69 -19.54
N LYS A 250 -6.57 -15.43 -19.60
CA LYS A 250 -6.59 -16.90 -19.67
C LYS A 250 -6.57 -17.45 -18.25
N VAL A 251 -7.62 -18.19 -17.92
CA VAL A 251 -7.77 -18.87 -16.63
C VAL A 251 -7.71 -20.37 -16.87
N LYS A 252 -6.82 -21.05 -16.15
CA LYS A 252 -6.77 -22.51 -16.10
C LYS A 252 -7.57 -23.01 -14.93
N SER A 253 -8.54 -23.87 -15.18
CA SER A 253 -9.43 -24.46 -14.19
C SER A 253 -9.50 -25.97 -14.41
N ASN A 254 -9.07 -26.76 -13.42
CA ASN A 254 -9.10 -28.23 -13.48
C ASN A 254 -8.47 -28.83 -14.76
N GLY A 255 -7.40 -28.21 -15.27
CA GLY A 255 -6.69 -28.64 -16.48
C GLY A 255 -7.25 -28.12 -17.80
N ASN A 256 -8.41 -27.44 -17.80
CA ASN A 256 -8.96 -26.78 -18.97
C ASN A 256 -8.64 -25.28 -18.95
N GLU A 257 -8.34 -24.73 -20.13
CA GLU A 257 -8.15 -23.29 -20.32
C GLU A 257 -9.46 -22.61 -20.72
N LYS A 258 -9.72 -21.45 -20.14
CA LYS A 258 -10.86 -20.59 -20.46
C LYS A 258 -10.39 -19.16 -20.61
N GLU A 259 -10.74 -18.52 -21.72
CA GLU A 259 -10.56 -17.08 -21.91
C GLU A 259 -11.77 -16.33 -21.35
N ILE A 260 -11.53 -15.30 -20.53
CA ILE A 260 -12.55 -14.36 -20.05
C ILE A 260 -12.18 -12.94 -20.46
N LYS A 261 -13.19 -12.16 -20.85
CA LYS A 261 -13.04 -10.73 -21.16
C LYS A 261 -13.54 -9.89 -20.00
N VAL A 262 -12.71 -8.97 -19.53
CA VAL A 262 -13.00 -8.11 -18.38
C VAL A 262 -12.49 -6.70 -18.59
N GLY A 263 -13.21 -5.71 -18.06
CA GLY A 263 -12.79 -4.31 -18.13
C GLY A 263 -11.84 -3.91 -17.00
N THR A 264 -11.97 -4.56 -15.83
CA THR A 264 -11.19 -4.24 -14.63
C THR A 264 -10.71 -5.50 -13.92
N ILE A 265 -9.56 -5.39 -13.26
CA ILE A 265 -8.94 -6.47 -12.49
C ILE A 265 -8.64 -5.96 -11.07
N VAL A 266 -9.03 -6.73 -10.07
CA VAL A 266 -8.75 -6.50 -8.65
C VAL A 266 -7.83 -7.63 -8.14
N ILE A 267 -6.65 -7.27 -7.68
CA ILE A 267 -5.69 -8.23 -7.10
C ILE A 267 -5.89 -8.31 -5.59
N ALA A 268 -6.31 -9.47 -5.10
CA ALA A 268 -6.63 -9.75 -3.70
C ALA A 268 -6.05 -11.10 -3.23
N ILE A 269 -4.84 -11.45 -3.71
CA ILE A 269 -4.17 -12.73 -3.47
C ILE A 269 -3.69 -12.97 -2.04
N GLY A 270 -3.85 -11.99 -1.15
CA GLY A 270 -3.57 -12.11 0.27
C GLY A 270 -2.08 -12.04 0.61
N ALA A 271 -1.70 -12.75 1.66
CA ALA A 271 -0.35 -12.84 2.19
C ALA A 271 -0.12 -14.23 2.77
N GLU A 272 1.15 -14.59 2.94
CA GLU A 272 1.58 -15.85 3.55
C GLU A 272 2.18 -15.61 4.92
N GLU A 273 2.04 -16.60 5.81
CA GLU A 273 2.69 -16.56 7.12
C GLU A 273 4.20 -16.79 6.95
N TYR A 274 5.00 -15.99 7.65
CA TYR A 274 6.44 -16.22 7.74
C TYR A 274 6.76 -17.36 8.73
N LYS A 275 7.51 -18.37 8.26
CA LYS A 275 8.03 -19.46 9.09
C LYS A 275 9.49 -19.17 9.48
N PRO A 276 9.81 -18.98 10.77
CA PRO A 276 11.11 -18.51 11.22
C PRO A 276 12.10 -19.66 11.40
N THR A 277 12.35 -20.46 10.36
CA THR A 277 13.23 -21.65 10.42
C THR A 277 14.67 -21.33 10.85
N GLU A 278 15.10 -20.10 10.63
CA GLU A 278 16.42 -19.57 10.96
C GLU A 278 16.48 -18.86 12.31
N PHE A 279 15.36 -18.69 13.02
CA PHE A 279 15.31 -17.99 14.30
C PHE A 279 14.72 -18.87 15.41
N TYR A 280 15.26 -18.68 16.61
CA TYR A 280 14.66 -19.17 17.86
C TYR A 280 14.41 -20.69 17.94
N ASN A 281 15.13 -21.51 17.17
CA ASN A 281 14.97 -22.96 17.15
C ASN A 281 13.52 -23.41 16.88
N TYR A 282 12.84 -22.74 15.95
CA TYR A 282 11.49 -23.09 15.53
C TYR A 282 11.38 -24.58 15.15
N ASP A 283 10.47 -25.31 15.81
CA ASP A 283 10.30 -26.76 15.68
C ASP A 283 8.86 -27.20 15.37
N GLY A 284 7.90 -26.27 15.39
CA GLY A 284 6.48 -26.54 15.18
C GLY A 284 5.81 -27.33 16.32
N LYS A 285 6.53 -27.59 17.43
CA LYS A 285 6.08 -28.38 18.57
C LYS A 285 6.02 -27.53 19.84
N LYS A 286 7.15 -27.02 20.34
CA LYS A 286 7.22 -26.17 21.54
C LYS A 286 7.61 -24.72 21.20
N VAL A 287 8.28 -24.51 20.07
CA VAL A 287 8.49 -23.19 19.48
C VAL A 287 7.63 -23.10 18.23
N ILE A 288 6.54 -22.33 18.31
CA ILE A 288 5.52 -22.28 17.27
C ILE A 288 5.22 -20.85 16.82
N THR A 289 4.61 -20.76 15.64
CA THR A 289 4.08 -19.49 15.13
C THR A 289 2.76 -19.11 15.80
N GLN A 290 2.41 -17.83 15.75
CA GLN A 290 1.13 -17.34 16.28
C GLN A 290 -0.07 -17.96 15.54
N LEU A 291 0.05 -18.31 14.26
CA LEU A 291 -1.05 -18.97 13.54
C LEU A 291 -1.20 -20.44 13.96
N GLU A 292 -0.10 -21.16 14.19
CA GLU A 292 -0.14 -22.51 14.76
C GLU A 292 -0.73 -22.50 16.19
N LEU A 293 -0.43 -21.47 16.98
CA LEU A 293 -1.08 -21.27 18.27
C LEU A 293 -2.59 -21.09 18.12
N GLU A 294 -3.04 -20.30 17.13
CA GLU A 294 -4.47 -20.15 16.84
C GLU A 294 -5.13 -21.48 16.44
N GLU A 295 -4.45 -22.30 15.63
CA GLU A 295 -4.94 -23.64 15.26
C GLU A 295 -5.09 -24.55 16.50
N ARG A 296 -4.11 -24.53 17.42
CA ARG A 296 -4.19 -25.28 18.70
C ARG A 296 -5.32 -24.79 19.60
N LEU A 297 -5.46 -23.47 19.75
CA LEU A 297 -6.54 -22.86 20.54
C LEU A 297 -7.91 -23.18 19.95
N LYS A 298 -8.06 -23.13 18.62
CA LYS A 298 -9.30 -23.48 17.92
C LYS A 298 -9.68 -24.96 18.13
N GLY A 299 -8.70 -25.85 18.09
CA GLY A 299 -8.91 -27.29 18.28
C GLY A 299 -9.12 -27.71 19.74
N GLY A 300 -8.98 -26.80 20.71
CA GLY A 300 -9.04 -27.14 22.13
C GLY A 300 -7.81 -27.89 22.66
N ASN A 301 -6.73 -27.95 21.87
CA ASN A 301 -5.50 -28.69 22.18
C ASN A 301 -4.42 -27.77 22.76
N PHE A 302 -4.80 -26.94 23.72
CA PHE A 302 -3.88 -26.03 24.41
C PHE A 302 -3.63 -26.52 25.84
N ASP A 303 -2.40 -26.95 26.09
CA ASP A 303 -1.93 -27.40 27.40
C ASP A 303 -0.54 -26.79 27.68
N ALA A 304 -0.53 -25.57 28.22
CA ALA A 304 0.68 -24.85 28.60
C ALA A 304 0.37 -23.92 29.78
N ASN A 305 1.23 -23.92 30.79
CA ASN A 305 1.12 -23.07 31.97
C ASN A 305 1.98 -21.81 31.82
N THR A 306 3.15 -21.90 31.19
CA THR A 306 4.01 -20.75 30.89
C THR A 306 4.13 -20.57 29.38
N VAL A 307 3.67 -19.43 28.86
CA VAL A 307 3.73 -19.09 27.44
C VAL A 307 4.57 -17.83 27.25
N VAL A 308 5.56 -17.90 26.38
CA VAL A 308 6.31 -16.75 25.90
C VAL A 308 5.82 -16.44 24.48
N MET A 309 5.75 -15.17 24.11
CA MET A 309 5.40 -14.73 22.76
C MET A 309 6.39 -13.67 22.31
N ILE A 310 7.21 -13.99 21.31
CA ILE A 310 8.25 -13.08 20.81
C ILE A 310 7.67 -12.25 19.65
N GLN A 311 7.72 -10.92 19.77
CA GLN A 311 7.25 -10.02 18.73
C GLN A 311 8.32 -9.73 17.68
N CYS A 312 7.87 -9.29 16.51
CA CYS A 312 8.70 -8.83 15.40
C CYS A 312 9.58 -9.91 14.74
N VAL A 313 9.34 -11.20 15.00
CA VAL A 313 10.07 -12.31 14.35
C VAL A 313 9.96 -12.20 12.82
N GLY A 314 11.09 -12.00 12.16
CA GLY A 314 11.19 -11.78 10.70
C GLY A 314 10.96 -10.34 10.23
N ALA A 315 10.50 -9.44 11.08
CA ALA A 315 10.15 -8.05 10.74
C ALA A 315 11.13 -7.03 11.38
N ARG A 316 10.94 -5.74 11.08
CA ARG A 316 11.67 -4.59 11.68
C ARG A 316 13.19 -4.78 11.78
N GLY A 317 13.83 -5.15 10.66
CA GLY A 317 15.28 -5.23 10.55
C GLY A 317 15.89 -6.61 10.86
N MET A 318 15.08 -7.62 11.22
CA MET A 318 15.54 -9.01 11.27
C MET A 318 15.75 -9.58 9.86
N LYS A 319 14.66 -9.92 9.16
CA LYS A 319 14.69 -10.36 7.76
C LYS A 319 14.12 -9.30 6.83
N TYR A 320 13.00 -8.69 7.24
CA TYR A 320 12.33 -7.63 6.52
C TYR A 320 12.40 -6.31 7.30
N SER A 321 12.53 -5.18 6.59
CA SER A 321 12.63 -3.85 7.21
C SER A 321 11.29 -3.31 7.71
N TYR A 322 10.16 -3.84 7.22
CA TYR A 322 8.83 -3.35 7.56
C TYR A 322 8.25 -4.00 8.83
N CYS A 323 7.21 -3.37 9.39
CA CYS A 323 6.37 -3.93 10.45
C CYS A 323 5.20 -4.72 9.84
N SER A 324 4.95 -5.95 10.30
CA SER A 324 3.83 -6.79 9.82
C SER A 324 2.45 -6.33 10.30
N LYS A 325 2.38 -5.23 11.07
CA LYS A 325 1.19 -4.52 11.55
C LYS A 325 0.27 -5.30 12.50
N ILE A 326 -0.06 -6.57 12.23
CA ILE A 326 -1.08 -7.35 12.95
C ILE A 326 -0.52 -8.16 14.13
N CYS A 327 0.78 -8.46 14.16
CA CYS A 327 1.39 -9.40 15.10
C CYS A 327 1.16 -9.03 16.57
N CYS A 328 1.38 -7.77 16.95
CA CYS A 328 1.17 -7.31 18.32
C CYS A 328 -0.28 -7.47 18.80
N THR A 329 -1.25 -7.10 17.95
CA THR A 329 -2.68 -7.20 18.30
C THR A 329 -3.11 -8.67 18.39
N ASN A 330 -2.62 -9.52 17.48
CA ASN A 330 -2.86 -10.96 17.54
C ASN A 330 -2.26 -11.61 18.80
N ALA A 331 -1.04 -11.23 19.20
CA ALA A 331 -0.43 -11.74 20.42
C ALA A 331 -1.23 -11.35 21.67
N VAL A 332 -1.68 -10.10 21.77
CA VAL A 332 -2.55 -9.63 22.88
C VAL A 332 -3.87 -10.41 22.89
N LYS A 333 -4.51 -10.57 21.73
CA LYS A 333 -5.75 -11.35 21.59
C LYS A 333 -5.56 -12.81 22.04
N ASN A 334 -4.52 -13.47 21.56
CA ASN A 334 -4.23 -14.87 21.89
C ASN A 334 -3.90 -15.02 23.39
N ALA A 335 -3.15 -14.09 23.97
CA ALA A 335 -2.86 -14.07 25.40
C ALA A 335 -4.14 -13.90 26.25
N LEU A 336 -5.07 -13.05 25.83
CA LEU A 336 -6.37 -12.90 26.50
C LEU A 336 -7.23 -14.17 26.40
N ILE A 337 -7.23 -14.86 25.25
CA ILE A 337 -7.91 -16.14 25.07
C ILE A 337 -7.31 -17.21 26.00
N ILE A 338 -5.97 -17.31 26.06
CA ILE A 338 -5.29 -18.23 26.97
C ILE A 338 -5.70 -17.94 28.42
N LYS A 339 -5.77 -16.67 28.84
CA LYS A 339 -6.24 -16.30 30.18
C LYS A 339 -7.71 -16.66 30.45
N GLN A 340 -8.56 -16.78 29.43
CA GLN A 340 -9.92 -17.29 29.59
C GLN A 340 -9.93 -18.81 29.82
N ILE A 341 -9.05 -19.55 29.13
CA ILE A 341 -8.93 -21.02 29.24
C ILE A 341 -8.25 -21.40 30.56
N ASN A 342 -7.10 -20.78 30.86
CA ASN A 342 -6.32 -20.98 32.07
C ASN A 342 -5.98 -19.61 32.70
N PRO A 343 -6.79 -19.13 33.67
CA PRO A 343 -6.54 -17.85 34.35
C PRO A 343 -5.19 -17.78 35.06
N LYS A 344 -4.63 -18.93 35.48
CA LYS A 344 -3.35 -19.05 36.18
C LYS A 344 -2.14 -19.08 35.25
N ALA A 345 -2.32 -19.20 33.94
CA ALA A 345 -1.22 -19.25 32.98
C ALA A 345 -0.31 -18.00 33.10
N SER A 346 1.00 -18.20 33.14
CA SER A 346 2.01 -17.15 33.11
C SER A 346 2.35 -16.81 31.67
N ILE A 347 1.97 -15.61 31.21
CA ILE A 347 2.17 -15.20 29.82
C ILE A 347 3.14 -14.01 29.76
N PHE A 348 4.14 -14.12 28.90
CA PHE A 348 5.14 -13.08 28.64
C PHE A 348 5.12 -12.69 27.16
N ILE A 349 4.91 -11.42 26.85
CA ILE A 349 5.04 -10.87 25.49
C ILE A 349 6.34 -10.08 25.43
N LEU A 350 7.33 -10.60 24.70
CA LEU A 350 8.63 -9.97 24.50
C LEU A 350 8.55 -9.05 23.29
N HIS A 351 8.91 -7.77 23.42
CA HIS A 351 8.80 -6.81 22.32
C HIS A 351 9.90 -5.75 22.27
N ASN A 352 10.19 -5.21 21.09
CA ASN A 352 11.02 -4.00 20.88
C ASN A 352 10.17 -2.76 20.52
N GLY A 353 8.86 -2.83 20.77
CA GLY A 353 7.89 -1.76 20.55
C GLY A 353 6.52 -2.37 20.25
N ILE A 354 5.53 -2.07 21.08
CA ILE A 354 4.19 -2.64 20.92
C ILE A 354 3.32 -1.72 20.07
N ASN A 355 2.69 -2.28 19.04
CA ASN A 355 1.83 -1.52 18.13
C ASN A 355 0.43 -2.14 18.10
N VAL A 356 -0.43 -1.69 19.02
CA VAL A 356 -1.87 -2.00 19.02
C VAL A 356 -2.59 -0.75 18.51
N TYR A 357 -2.70 -0.64 17.19
CA TYR A 357 -3.16 0.58 16.51
C TYR A 357 -4.69 0.70 16.49
N GLY A 358 -5.18 1.92 16.24
CA GLY A 358 -6.61 2.20 16.17
C GLY A 358 -7.24 2.32 17.55
N GLU A 359 -8.47 1.82 17.70
CA GLU A 359 -9.25 1.93 18.94
C GLU A 359 -8.97 0.79 19.95
N TYR A 360 -7.90 0.02 19.74
CA TYR A 360 -7.66 -1.26 20.42
C TYR A 360 -6.72 -1.19 21.63
N GLU A 361 -6.25 0.00 22.02
CA GLU A 361 -5.44 0.24 23.24
C GLU A 361 -6.08 -0.38 24.50
N HIS A 362 -7.42 -0.37 24.57
CA HIS A 362 -8.17 -0.95 25.69
C HIS A 362 -7.88 -2.45 25.90
N LEU A 363 -7.59 -3.22 24.83
CA LEU A 363 -7.22 -4.63 24.93
C LEU A 363 -5.85 -4.81 25.57
N LEU A 364 -4.91 -3.90 25.29
CA LEU A 364 -3.60 -3.89 25.93
C LEU A 364 -3.71 -3.60 27.43
N VAL A 365 -4.58 -2.65 27.81
CA VAL A 365 -4.87 -2.34 29.22
C VAL A 365 -5.51 -3.53 29.91
N GLU A 366 -6.50 -4.19 29.28
CA GLU A 366 -7.13 -5.39 29.81
C GLU A 366 -6.12 -6.52 30.00
N ALA A 367 -5.24 -6.75 29.01
CA ALA A 367 -4.22 -7.78 29.08
C ALA A 367 -3.27 -7.57 30.28
N ARG A 368 -2.82 -6.33 30.49
CA ARG A 368 -2.02 -5.97 31.67
C ARG A 368 -2.77 -6.20 32.98
N ARG A 369 -4.05 -5.82 33.07
CA ARG A 369 -4.89 -6.07 34.25
C ARG A 369 -5.05 -7.57 34.56
N LYS A 370 -5.07 -8.42 33.54
CA LYS A 370 -5.10 -9.88 33.67
C LYS A 370 -3.72 -10.50 33.98
N GLY A 371 -2.70 -9.68 34.23
CA GLY A 371 -1.36 -10.13 34.63
C GLY A 371 -0.50 -10.66 33.49
N ILE A 372 -0.83 -10.33 32.22
CA ILE A 372 0.06 -10.60 31.08
C ILE A 372 1.25 -9.63 31.18
N LYS A 373 2.46 -10.20 31.14
CA LYS A 373 3.71 -9.46 31.33
C LYS A 373 4.25 -9.01 29.97
N PHE A 374 4.55 -7.73 29.84
CA PHE A 374 5.16 -7.16 28.64
C PHE A 374 6.62 -6.83 28.95
N VAL A 375 7.54 -7.49 28.27
CA VAL A 375 8.99 -7.34 28.50
C VAL A 375 9.58 -6.64 27.29
N LYS A 376 10.04 -5.41 27.49
CA LYS A 376 10.70 -4.65 26.43
C LYS A 376 12.18 -5.06 26.33
N PHE A 377 12.64 -5.42 25.14
CA PHE A 377 14.06 -5.66 24.83
C PHE A 377 14.56 -4.64 23.79
N PRO A 378 15.85 -4.24 23.85
CA PRO A 378 16.42 -3.28 22.91
C PRO A 378 16.75 -3.96 21.57
N GLU A 379 16.73 -3.19 20.47
CA GLU A 379 16.90 -3.74 19.11
C GLU A 379 18.26 -4.44 18.89
N ASN A 380 19.29 -4.06 19.66
CA ASN A 380 20.62 -4.65 19.59
C ASN A 380 20.84 -5.86 20.53
N LYS A 381 19.83 -6.27 21.31
CA LYS A 381 19.88 -7.48 22.14
C LYS A 381 18.58 -8.27 21.99
N LEU A 382 18.56 -9.12 20.97
CA LEU A 382 17.44 -10.03 20.72
C LEU A 382 17.36 -11.09 21.84
N PRO A 383 16.16 -11.62 22.14
CA PRO A 383 16.02 -12.77 23.01
C PRO A 383 16.83 -13.97 22.50
N GLU A 384 17.16 -14.90 23.37
CA GLU A 384 17.72 -16.20 23.02
C GLU A 384 16.74 -17.29 23.43
N VAL A 385 16.57 -18.30 22.57
CA VAL A 385 15.66 -19.43 22.81
C VAL A 385 16.50 -20.69 22.69
N GLY A 386 16.77 -21.35 23.81
CA GLY A 386 17.61 -22.54 23.89
C GLY A 386 16.79 -23.83 24.05
N ASN A 387 17.42 -24.96 23.72
CA ASN A 387 16.95 -26.27 24.15
C ASN A 387 17.26 -26.42 25.64
N GLY A 388 16.37 -26.99 26.45
CA GLY A 388 16.62 -27.24 27.87
C GLY A 388 17.99 -27.92 28.08
N ASN A 389 18.78 -27.45 29.06
CA ASN A 389 20.07 -28.05 29.38
C ASN A 389 19.90 -29.54 29.73
N GLU A 390 20.91 -30.37 29.48
CA GLU A 390 20.89 -31.81 29.78
C GLU A 390 20.63 -32.14 31.26
N ASP A 391 20.84 -31.18 32.17
CA ASP A 391 20.69 -31.31 33.62
C ASP A 391 19.39 -30.69 34.21
N GLU A 392 18.51 -30.11 33.40
CA GLU A 392 17.21 -29.57 33.86
C GLU A 392 16.05 -30.08 33.00
N ASP A 393 14.83 -30.02 33.55
CA ASP A 393 13.58 -30.56 33.02
C ASP A 393 13.50 -30.46 31.48
N LYS A 394 13.78 -31.57 30.79
CA LYS A 394 13.86 -31.67 29.31
C LYS A 394 12.57 -31.23 28.62
N ASP A 395 11.50 -31.04 29.40
CA ASP A 395 10.21 -30.61 28.91
C ASP A 395 10.00 -29.09 28.80
N LYS A 396 10.91 -28.23 29.28
CA LYS A 396 10.80 -26.76 29.15
C LYS A 396 11.70 -26.19 28.05
N VAL A 397 11.26 -25.08 27.46
CA VAL A 397 12.04 -24.24 26.54
C VAL A 397 12.60 -23.06 27.32
N LYS A 398 13.91 -22.88 27.33
CA LYS A 398 14.57 -21.76 28.03
C LYS A 398 14.58 -20.53 27.15
N VAL A 399 14.03 -19.43 27.66
CA VAL A 399 14.07 -18.12 27.00
C VAL A 399 14.86 -17.14 27.85
N ILE A 400 15.91 -16.56 27.28
CA ILE A 400 16.71 -15.49 27.91
C ILE A 400 16.38 -14.18 27.20
N VAL A 401 16.07 -13.15 27.97
CA VAL A 401 15.77 -11.82 27.41
C VAL A 401 16.29 -10.72 28.31
N PHE A 402 16.95 -9.72 27.72
CA PHE A 402 17.34 -8.51 28.43
C PHE A 402 16.15 -7.57 28.60
N HIS A 403 15.72 -7.32 29.83
CA HIS A 403 14.64 -6.39 30.13
C HIS A 403 15.17 -4.95 30.18
N GLU A 404 14.89 -4.17 29.14
CA GLU A 404 15.42 -2.81 28.94
C GLU A 404 15.16 -1.89 30.14
N SER A 405 13.93 -1.87 30.66
CA SER A 405 13.57 -0.97 31.78
C SER A 405 14.16 -1.38 33.13
N ILE A 406 14.55 -2.65 33.32
CA ILE A 406 15.11 -3.16 34.58
C ILE A 406 16.64 -3.22 34.50
N GLY A 407 17.20 -3.27 33.28
CA GLY A 407 18.64 -3.38 33.05
C GLY A 407 19.22 -4.74 33.40
N LYS A 408 18.40 -5.81 33.38
CA LYS A 408 18.81 -7.17 33.75
C LYS A 408 18.28 -8.20 32.76
N GLU A 409 18.97 -9.34 32.69
CA GLU A 409 18.48 -10.52 31.99
C GLU A 409 17.42 -11.24 32.81
N LEU A 410 16.40 -11.72 32.12
CA LEU A 410 15.37 -12.59 32.64
C LEU A 410 15.53 -13.95 31.99
N LEU A 411 15.58 -14.99 32.82
CA LEU A 411 15.48 -16.38 32.41
C LEU A 411 14.03 -16.83 32.64
N ILE A 412 13.41 -17.40 31.61
CA ILE A 412 12.02 -17.88 31.64
C ILE A 412 11.99 -19.32 31.14
N ASP A 413 11.54 -20.24 31.99
CA ASP A 413 11.25 -21.62 31.60
C ASP A 413 9.82 -21.73 31.07
N ALA A 414 9.69 -21.86 29.75
CA ALA A 414 8.42 -21.85 29.04
C ALA A 414 7.95 -23.27 28.68
N ASP A 415 6.64 -23.50 28.72
CA ASP A 415 6.02 -24.68 28.11
C ASP A 415 5.87 -24.51 26.59
N LEU A 416 5.68 -23.26 26.16
CA LEU A 416 5.43 -22.89 24.78
C LEU A 416 6.02 -21.49 24.48
N VAL A 417 6.65 -21.33 23.33
CA VAL A 417 7.27 -20.09 22.84
C VAL A 417 6.70 -19.68 21.48
#